data_AF-A0A8T4VXZ0-F1
#
_entry.id   AF-A0A8T4VXZ0-F1
#
_cell.length_a   1.000
_cell.length_b   1.000
_cell.length_c   1.000
_cell.angle_alpha   90.00
_cell.angle_beta   90.00
_cell.angle_gamma   90.00
#
_symmetry.space_group_name_H-M   'P 1'
#
loop_
_entity.id
_entity.type
_entity.pdbx_description
1 polymer ?
#
loop_
_entity_poly.entity_id
_entity_poly.type
_entity_poly.pdbx_seq_one_letter_code
_entity_poly.pdbx_strand_id
1 'polypeptide(L)'
;AFDERNWSRDSFADLSDEAVIEELTEIRGIGPWTAKMFLQFGLGRSDVFPVEDLGIRQAVTELYGVESRAAMREQAEVWAPYRSIGSLYLWRAGDEK
;
A
#
# COMPACT_ATOMS: atom_id res chain seq x y z
N ALA A 1 3.36 5.71 21.73
CA ALA A 1 2.42 5.27 20.69
C ALA A 1 2.10 3.78 20.79
N PHE A 2 3.01 2.85 20.41
CA PHE A 2 2.72 1.41 20.45
C PHE A 2 2.39 0.89 21.87
N ASP A 3 3.22 1.22 22.86
CA ASP A 3 2.98 0.80 24.25
C ASP A 3 1.73 1.46 24.86
N GLU A 4 1.49 2.73 24.50
CA GLU A 4 0.34 3.51 25.01
C GLU A 4 -0.99 3.04 24.42
N ARG A 5 -0.98 2.53 23.18
CA ARG A 5 -2.15 2.02 22.45
C ARG A 5 -2.27 0.50 22.49
N ASN A 6 -1.35 -0.18 23.19
CA ASN A 6 -1.26 -1.64 23.27
C ASN A 6 -1.26 -2.32 21.89
N TRP A 7 -0.58 -1.70 20.91
CA TRP A 7 -0.52 -2.20 19.55
C TRP A 7 0.54 -3.29 19.40
N SER A 8 0.17 -4.40 18.76
CA SER A 8 1.03 -5.50 18.39
C SER A 8 0.65 -6.02 17.00
N ARG A 9 1.44 -6.96 16.44
CA ARG A 9 1.04 -7.61 15.18
C ARG A 9 -0.31 -8.33 15.32
N ASP A 10 -0.53 -8.97 16.47
CA ASP A 10 -1.77 -9.70 16.75
C ASP A 10 -2.97 -8.76 16.86
N SER A 11 -2.81 -7.58 17.49
CA SER A 11 -3.91 -6.61 17.58
C SER A 11 -4.34 -6.06 16.22
N PHE A 12 -3.44 -6.01 15.24
CA PHE A 12 -3.76 -5.59 13.88
C PHE A 12 -4.25 -6.73 12.98
N ALA A 13 -4.13 -8.00 13.40
CA ALA A 13 -4.46 -9.15 12.56
C ALA A 13 -5.95 -9.17 12.19
N ASP A 14 -6.82 -8.85 13.14
CA ASP A 14 -8.28 -8.86 12.98
C ASP A 14 -8.86 -7.58 12.36
N LEU A 15 -8.02 -6.55 12.16
CA LEU A 15 -8.44 -5.31 11.55
C LEU A 15 -8.37 -5.38 10.02
N SER A 16 -9.33 -4.72 9.35
CA SER A 16 -9.23 -4.43 7.91
C SER A 16 -8.06 -3.49 7.62
N ASP A 17 -7.54 -3.54 6.40
CA ASP A 17 -6.46 -2.65 5.96
C ASP A 17 -6.82 -1.16 6.13
N GLU A 18 -8.08 -0.78 5.86
CA GLU A 18 -8.58 0.58 6.06
C GLU A 18 -8.51 1.03 7.53
N ALA A 19 -9.01 0.20 8.45
CA ALA A 19 -8.96 0.49 9.89
C ALA A 19 -7.52 0.65 10.40
N VAL A 20 -6.59 -0.21 9.95
CA VAL A 20 -5.17 -0.08 10.30
C VAL A 20 -4.59 1.23 9.75
N ILE A 21 -4.94 1.62 8.52
CA ILE A 21 -4.50 2.90 7.94
C ILE A 21 -5.01 4.07 8.77
N GLU A 22 -6.31 4.09 9.10
CA GLU A 22 -6.92 5.13 9.91
C GLU A 22 -6.18 5.30 11.24
N GLU A 23 -6.01 4.19 11.98
CA GLU A 23 -5.28 4.16 13.25
C GLU A 23 -3.84 4.69 13.13
N LEU A 24 -3.08 4.21 12.14
CA LEU A 24 -1.69 4.62 11.95
C LEU A 24 -1.58 6.09 11.56
N THR A 25 -2.52 6.62 10.78
CA THR A 25 -2.51 8.03 10.33
C THR A 25 -2.85 9.04 11.41
N GLU A 26 -3.35 8.59 12.58
CA GLU A 26 -3.47 9.47 13.75
C GLU A 26 -2.11 9.87 14.34
N ILE A 27 -1.05 9.11 14.07
CA ILE A 27 0.29 9.45 14.51
C ILE A 27 0.83 10.58 13.63
N ARG A 28 1.15 11.71 14.26
CA ARG A 28 1.78 12.85 13.57
C ARG A 28 3.03 12.39 12.80
N GLY A 29 3.01 12.60 11.49
CA GLY A 29 4.10 12.25 10.58
C GLY A 29 3.88 10.94 9.80
N ILE A 30 2.84 10.16 10.11
CA ILE A 30 2.45 8.98 9.35
C ILE A 30 1.29 9.35 8.42
N GLY A 31 1.54 9.28 7.11
CA GLY A 31 0.51 9.47 6.09
C GLY A 31 0.03 8.14 5.47
N PRO A 32 -0.97 8.18 4.57
CA PRO A 32 -1.53 6.98 3.94
C PRO A 32 -0.49 6.13 3.21
N TRP A 33 0.50 6.76 2.57
CA TRP A 33 1.60 6.04 1.92
C TRP A 33 2.40 5.21 2.92
N THR A 34 2.86 5.83 4.02
CA THR A 34 3.64 5.15 5.07
C THR A 34 2.84 4.03 5.74
N ALA A 35 1.54 4.26 5.99
CA ALA A 35 0.66 3.24 6.55
C ALA A 35 0.52 2.03 5.61
N LYS A 36 0.38 2.24 4.30
CA LYS A 36 0.36 1.15 3.30
C LYS A 36 1.69 0.42 3.17
N MET A 37 2.82 1.13 3.30
CA MET A 37 4.14 0.46 3.38
C MET A 37 4.22 -0.45 4.60
N PHE A 38 3.71 -0.01 5.75
CA PHE A 38 3.64 -0.84 6.95
C PHE A 38 2.70 -2.04 6.77
N LEU A 39 1.55 -1.88 6.12
CA LEU A 39 0.68 -3.02 5.81
C LEU A 39 1.38 -4.08 4.97
N GLN A 40 2.08 -3.68 3.89
CA GLN A 40 2.79 -4.62 3.02
C GLN A 40 4.00 -5.27 3.71
N PHE A 41 4.91 -4.46 4.24
CA PHE A 41 6.22 -4.95 4.70
C PHE A 41 6.28 -5.25 6.20
N GLY A 42 5.48 -4.55 7.00
CA GLY A 42 5.37 -4.78 8.45
C GLY A 42 4.37 -5.88 8.80
N LEU A 43 3.19 -5.88 8.18
CA LEU A 43 2.13 -6.86 8.45
C LEU A 43 2.02 -7.98 7.42
N GLY A 44 2.67 -7.86 6.25
CA GLY A 44 2.62 -8.90 5.22
C GLY A 44 1.27 -9.00 4.51
N ARG A 45 0.45 -7.95 4.51
CA ARG A 45 -0.86 -7.93 3.85
C ARG A 45 -0.67 -8.09 2.34
N SER A 46 -1.35 -9.07 1.74
CA SER A 46 -1.13 -9.45 0.33
C SER A 46 -1.84 -8.55 -0.67
N ASP A 47 -2.82 -7.76 -0.24
CA ASP A 47 -3.77 -7.08 -1.13
C ASP A 47 -3.80 -5.56 -1.02
N VAL A 48 -2.64 -4.94 -0.87
CA VAL A 48 -2.51 -3.48 -0.69
C VAL A 48 -1.93 -2.85 -1.94
N PHE A 49 -2.59 -1.80 -2.47
CA PHE A 49 -2.05 -1.00 -3.58
C PHE A 49 -1.73 0.45 -3.13
N PRO A 50 -0.44 0.84 -3.09
CA PRO A 50 0.00 2.16 -2.63
C PRO A 50 0.11 3.15 -3.78
N VAL A 51 -1.02 3.52 -4.38
CA VAL A 51 -1.09 4.50 -5.50
C VAL A 51 -0.48 5.88 -5.18
N GLU A 52 -0.27 6.18 -3.91
CA GLU A 52 0.41 7.40 -3.47
C GLU A 52 1.90 7.41 -3.88
N ASP A 53 2.48 6.22 -4.04
CA ASP A 53 3.87 6.01 -4.42
C ASP A 53 4.16 6.54 -5.83
N LEU A 54 5.27 7.28 -6.00
CA LEU A 54 5.61 7.87 -7.29
C LEU A 54 6.10 6.81 -8.29
N GLY A 55 6.90 5.84 -7.85
CA GLY A 55 7.43 4.79 -8.70
C GLY A 55 6.33 3.90 -9.25
N ILE A 56 5.36 3.51 -8.39
CA ILE A 56 4.16 2.79 -8.84
C ILE A 56 3.39 3.59 -9.89
N ARG A 57 3.13 4.88 -9.64
CA ARG A 57 2.38 5.70 -10.59
C ARG A 57 3.09 5.78 -11.95
N GLN A 58 4.40 6.00 -11.94
CA GLN A 58 5.21 6.04 -13.16
C GLN A 58 5.17 4.70 -13.91
N ALA A 59 5.37 3.59 -13.21
CA ALA A 59 5.32 2.25 -13.80
C ALA A 59 3.93 1.92 -14.38
N VAL A 60 2.84 2.30 -13.68
CA VAL A 60 1.49 2.07 -14.19
C VAL A 60 1.18 2.94 -15.41
N THR A 61 1.59 4.20 -15.40
CA THR A 61 1.44 5.08 -16.58
C THR A 61 2.20 4.51 -17.77
N GLU A 62 3.41 4.00 -17.58
CA GLU A 62 4.20 3.44 -18.68
C GLU A 62 3.66 2.12 -19.21
N LEU A 63 3.28 1.19 -18.33
CA LEU A 63 2.84 -0.15 -18.73
C LEU A 63 1.39 -0.18 -19.24
N TYR A 64 0.52 0.68 -18.71
CA TYR A 64 -0.92 0.64 -18.96
C TYR A 64 -1.48 1.92 -19.58
N GLY A 65 -0.69 2.99 -19.70
CA GLY A 65 -1.16 4.27 -20.27
C GLY A 65 -2.17 5.01 -19.37
N VAL A 66 -2.22 4.69 -18.08
CA VAL A 66 -3.19 5.25 -17.13
C VAL A 66 -2.55 6.36 -16.28
N GLU A 67 -3.21 7.51 -16.18
CA GLU A 67 -2.64 8.70 -15.51
C GLU A 67 -3.33 9.09 -14.20
N SER A 68 -4.64 8.84 -14.07
CA SER A 68 -5.38 9.25 -12.86
C SER A 68 -5.23 8.22 -11.74
N ARG A 69 -5.10 8.68 -10.49
CA ARG A 69 -5.03 7.78 -9.32
C ARG A 69 -6.25 6.88 -9.19
N ALA A 70 -7.42 7.35 -9.61
CA ALA A 70 -8.65 6.55 -9.59
C ALA A 70 -8.56 5.39 -10.58
N ALA A 71 -8.20 5.67 -11.83
CA ALA A 71 -8.03 4.65 -12.86
C ALA A 71 -6.86 3.69 -12.56
N MET A 72 -5.80 4.16 -11.91
CA MET A 72 -4.71 3.28 -11.45
C MET A 72 -5.18 2.29 -10.39
N ARG A 73 -6.08 2.70 -9.47
CA ARG A 73 -6.69 1.79 -8.50
C ARG A 73 -7.59 0.76 -9.20
N GLU A 74 -8.42 1.20 -10.15
CA GLU A 74 -9.24 0.30 -10.97
C GLU A 74 -8.39 -0.71 -11.75
N GLN A 75 -7.30 -0.25 -12.37
CA GLN A 75 -6.35 -1.11 -13.07
C GLN A 75 -5.73 -2.16 -12.14
N ALA A 76 -5.47 -1.81 -10.87
CA ALA A 76 -4.89 -2.73 -9.90
C ALA A 76 -5.89 -3.81 -9.42
N GLU A 77 -7.20 -3.64 -9.59
CA GLU A 77 -8.20 -4.64 -9.19
C GLU A 77 -7.99 -5.99 -9.89
N VAL A 78 -7.41 -5.99 -11.10
CA VAL A 78 -7.08 -7.24 -11.82
C VAL A 78 -6.01 -8.08 -11.11
N TRP A 79 -5.29 -7.51 -10.14
CA TRP A 79 -4.29 -8.21 -9.33
C TRP A 79 -4.82 -8.65 -7.98
N ALA A 80 -6.07 -8.33 -7.61
CA ALA A 80 -6.66 -8.82 -6.37
C ALA A 80 -6.73 -10.37 -6.37
N PRO A 81 -6.49 -11.05 -5.23
CA PRO A 81 -6.22 -10.52 -3.89
C PRO A 81 -4.71 -10.35 -3.57
N TYR A 82 -3.90 -10.07 -4.58
CA TYR A 82 -2.43 -10.01 -4.52
C TYR A 82 -1.86 -8.67 -5.01
N ARG A 83 -2.57 -7.56 -4.80
CA ARG A 83 -2.13 -6.23 -5.23
C ARG A 83 -0.78 -5.80 -4.64
N SER A 84 -0.39 -6.32 -3.47
CA SER A 84 0.95 -6.10 -2.91
C SER A 84 2.04 -6.74 -3.78
N ILE A 85 1.79 -7.94 -4.31
CA ILE A 85 2.73 -8.61 -5.23
C ILE A 85 2.83 -7.82 -6.54
N GLY A 86 1.70 -7.35 -7.08
CA GLY A 86 1.70 -6.44 -8.24
C GLY A 86 2.57 -5.21 -8.00
N SER A 87 2.47 -4.60 -6.82
CA SER A 87 3.28 -3.45 -6.41
C SER A 87 4.79 -3.75 -6.42
N LEU A 88 5.21 -4.93 -5.95
CA LEU A 88 6.61 -5.37 -5.98
C LEU A 88 7.17 -5.43 -7.41
N TYR A 89 6.40 -5.95 -8.35
CA TYR A 89 6.82 -6.01 -9.76
C TYR A 89 6.84 -4.63 -10.42
N LEU A 90 5.94 -3.72 -10.05
CA LEU A 90 5.96 -2.34 -10.55
C LEU A 90 7.22 -1.59 -10.10
N TRP A 91 7.61 -1.72 -8.83
CA TRP A 91 8.88 -1.15 -8.36
C TRP A 91 10.07 -1.78 -9.08
N ARG A 92 10.07 -3.10 -9.25
CA ARG A 92 11.15 -3.80 -9.97
C ARG A 92 11.29 -3.33 -11.42
N ALA A 93 10.18 -3.09 -12.11
CA ALA A 93 10.19 -2.56 -13.47
C ALA A 93 10.77 -1.14 -13.56
N GLY A 94 10.64 -0.34 -12.49
CA GLY A 94 11.24 0.99 -12.39
C GLY A 94 12.74 1.00 -12.09
N ASP A 95 13.21 0.04 -11.28
CA ASP A 95 14.62 -0.08 -10.85
C ASP A 95 15.58 -0.55 -11.95
N GLU A 96 15.07 -1.24 -13.00
CA GLU A 96 15.89 -1.79 -14.10
C GLU A 96 16.22 -0.76 -15.21
N LYS A 97 16.03 0.53 -14.94
CA LYS A 97 16.32 1.66 -15.85
C LYS A 97 17.60 2.40 -15.48
#